data_AF-A0A2E8YXQ7-F1
#
_entry.id   AF-A0A2E8YXQ7-F1
#
_cell.length_a   1.000
_cell.length_b   1.000
_cell.length_c   1.000
_cell.angle_alpha   90.00
_cell.angle_beta   90.00
_cell.angle_gamma   90.00
#
_symmetry.space_group_name_H-M   'P 1'
#
loop_
_entity.id
_entity.type
_entity.pdbx_description
1 polymer ?
#
loop_
_entity_poly.entity_id
_entity_poly.type
_entity_poly.pdbx_seq_one_letter_code
_entity_poly.pdbx_strand_id
1 'polypeptide(L)'
;MTSTSRPRAARWAGAVLAAALVAGPVAAAAATPASAASVSTSDVAAKPGTKGSKPDKGSKGNKGDKGSKAKGNKTAQLQRKIDKLARKIERFTTGRSVRGLSDEQAATVAANGADDLAYLEELTAALESAETHADRKAVMKDLRGVKPSNYRLAINTLRFGARLQAVIDDLAEQTADDPELGADVAEAQTQLDDATAAALAVHATSPRSDLRAVRAQLNAAVRTVKAVREALAEEPVEEPAP
;
A
#
# COMPACT_ATOMS: atom_id res chain seq x y z
N MET A 1 12.06 52.12 35.60
CA MET A 1 11.09 53.23 35.47
C MET A 1 10.29 52.98 34.19
N THR A 2 9.02 52.59 34.39
CA THR A 2 7.81 52.84 33.57
C THR A 2 7.92 52.75 32.04
N SER A 3 7.33 51.72 31.43
CA SER A 3 5.96 51.72 30.84
C SER A 3 5.95 52.47 29.48
N THR A 4 5.55 51.88 28.35
CA THR A 4 4.17 51.45 28.05
C THR A 4 4.13 50.57 26.79
N SER A 5 3.31 49.53 26.86
CA SER A 5 2.82 48.70 25.76
C SER A 5 1.90 49.46 24.80
N ARG A 6 1.91 49.08 23.51
CA ARG A 6 0.71 49.09 22.64
C ARG A 6 0.81 47.98 21.57
N PRO A 7 -0.11 47.01 21.55
CA PRO A 7 -0.24 46.06 20.45
C PRO A 7 -0.97 46.70 19.27
N ARG A 8 -0.41 46.59 18.05
CA ARG A 8 -1.13 46.89 16.80
C ARG A 8 -1.80 45.61 16.32
N ALA A 9 -3.09 45.48 16.68
CA ALA A 9 -4.01 44.55 16.05
C ALA A 9 -4.28 45.00 14.60
N ALA A 10 -3.72 44.29 13.63
CA ALA A 10 -4.13 44.40 12.24
C ALA A 10 -5.33 43.48 12.03
N ARG A 11 -6.52 44.08 12.12
CA ARG A 11 -7.78 43.53 11.63
C ARG A 11 -7.66 43.37 10.11
N TRP A 12 -7.65 42.13 9.62
CA TRP A 12 -8.07 41.83 8.26
C TRP A 12 -9.41 41.13 8.35
N ALA A 13 -10.43 41.89 7.94
CA ALA A 13 -11.79 41.43 7.76
C ALA A 13 -11.94 40.87 6.35
N GLY A 14 -12.73 39.81 6.23
CA GLY A 14 -13.55 39.54 5.06
C GLY A 14 -12.87 38.79 3.92
N ALA A 15 -13.14 37.48 3.85
CA ALA A 15 -14.02 36.95 2.81
C ALA A 15 -14.26 35.46 3.09
N VAL A 16 -15.39 35.16 3.73
CA VAL A 16 -15.97 33.82 3.69
C VAL A 16 -16.59 33.68 2.31
N LEU A 17 -15.87 33.05 1.38
CA LEU A 17 -16.47 32.56 0.16
C LEU A 17 -17.03 31.16 0.46
N ALA A 18 -18.34 31.11 0.66
CA ALA A 18 -19.10 29.88 0.63
C ALA A 18 -19.04 29.31 -0.79
N ALA A 19 -18.12 28.37 -1.03
CA ALA A 19 -18.13 27.56 -2.24
C ALA A 19 -19.18 26.46 -2.06
N ALA A 20 -20.17 26.50 -2.95
CA ALA A 20 -21.37 25.71 -2.93
C ALA A 20 -21.08 24.20 -2.97
N LEU A 21 -21.84 23.52 -2.14
CA LEU A 21 -22.05 22.09 -2.04
C LEU A 21 -22.65 21.57 -3.36
N VAL A 22 -21.84 21.00 -4.25
CA VAL A 22 -22.34 20.11 -5.33
C VAL A 22 -22.23 18.68 -4.83
N ALA A 23 -23.25 18.28 -4.08
CA ALA A 23 -23.54 16.88 -3.80
C ALA A 23 -24.03 16.23 -5.10
N GLY A 24 -23.11 15.63 -5.86
CA GLY A 24 -23.44 14.73 -6.96
C GLY A 24 -23.69 13.31 -6.43
N PRO A 25 -24.84 12.68 -6.74
CA PRO A 25 -25.10 11.31 -6.31
C PRO A 25 -24.29 10.34 -7.17
N VAL A 26 -23.20 9.79 -6.64
CA VAL A 26 -22.61 8.58 -7.21
C VAL A 26 -23.52 7.42 -6.83
N ALA A 27 -24.36 7.04 -7.79
CA ALA A 27 -25.27 5.92 -7.72
C ALA A 27 -24.50 4.64 -7.37
N ALA A 28 -24.85 4.06 -6.22
CA ALA A 28 -24.50 2.69 -5.86
C ALA A 28 -25.23 1.74 -6.84
N ALA A 29 -24.52 1.33 -7.90
CA ALA A 29 -24.98 0.27 -8.78
C ALA A 29 -24.76 -1.08 -8.07
N ALA A 30 -25.83 -1.57 -7.42
CA ALA A 30 -25.95 -2.95 -6.99
C ALA A 30 -25.92 -3.87 -8.22
N ALA A 31 -24.85 -4.63 -8.37
CA ALA A 31 -24.76 -5.74 -9.32
C ALA A 31 -24.46 -7.03 -8.56
N THR A 32 -25.52 -7.65 -8.04
CA THR A 32 -25.56 -9.12 -7.88
C THR A 32 -25.98 -9.72 -9.22
N PRO A 33 -25.29 -10.77 -9.69
CA PRO A 33 -26.05 -12.00 -9.90
C PRO A 33 -25.32 -13.28 -9.50
N ALA A 34 -26.14 -14.16 -8.92
CA ALA A 34 -26.27 -15.59 -9.21
C ALA A 34 -25.09 -16.54 -8.98
N SER A 35 -25.26 -17.28 -7.88
CA SER A 35 -24.95 -18.71 -7.70
C SER A 35 -25.01 -19.55 -8.98
N ALA A 36 -23.96 -20.35 -9.22
CA ALA A 36 -24.03 -21.58 -9.99
C ALA A 36 -23.09 -22.64 -9.37
N ALA A 37 -23.67 -23.80 -9.10
CA ALA A 37 -23.07 -24.92 -8.40
C ALA A 37 -22.27 -25.84 -9.35
N SER A 38 -21.20 -26.43 -8.78
CA SER A 38 -20.68 -27.79 -8.95
C SER A 38 -20.66 -28.47 -10.32
N VAL A 39 -19.48 -28.98 -10.73
CA VAL A 39 -19.28 -30.42 -10.98
C VAL A 39 -17.81 -30.82 -10.77
N SER A 40 -17.62 -31.88 -9.99
CA SER A 40 -16.40 -32.67 -9.88
C SER A 40 -16.16 -33.51 -11.14
N THR A 41 -14.91 -33.65 -11.57
CA THR A 41 -14.43 -34.88 -12.20
C THR A 41 -13.06 -35.23 -11.65
N SER A 42 -13.03 -36.37 -10.96
CA SER A 42 -11.83 -37.15 -10.70
C SER A 42 -11.32 -37.69 -12.02
N ASP A 43 -10.01 -37.72 -12.24
CA ASP A 43 -9.43 -38.91 -12.84
C ASP A 43 -7.96 -39.11 -12.47
N VAL A 44 -7.64 -40.38 -12.28
CA VAL A 44 -6.42 -40.94 -11.72
C VAL A 44 -5.57 -41.44 -12.88
N ALA A 45 -4.28 -41.11 -12.90
CA ALA A 45 -3.31 -41.90 -13.65
C ALA A 45 -1.98 -41.97 -12.90
N ALA A 46 -1.45 -43.17 -12.80
CA ALA A 46 -0.47 -43.62 -11.83
C ALA A 46 0.93 -43.85 -12.43
N LYS A 47 1.94 -43.78 -11.53
CA LYS A 47 3.19 -44.57 -11.44
C LYS A 47 4.34 -44.34 -12.46
N PRO A 48 5.60 -44.80 -12.21
CA PRO A 48 6.25 -45.27 -10.96
C PRO A 48 7.76 -44.85 -10.75
N GLY A 49 8.31 -45.14 -9.56
CA GLY A 49 9.75 -45.39 -9.27
C GLY A 49 10.57 -44.15 -8.84
N THR A 50 11.49 -44.16 -7.87
CA THR A 50 12.42 -45.21 -7.42
C THR A 50 12.84 -45.04 -5.94
N LYS A 51 13.39 -46.14 -5.42
CA LYS A 51 13.73 -46.49 -4.04
C LYS A 51 14.84 -45.63 -3.39
N GLY A 52 14.73 -45.48 -2.07
CA GLY A 52 15.83 -45.14 -1.17
C GLY A 52 15.55 -45.68 0.23
N SER A 53 15.99 -46.91 0.48
CA SER A 53 15.84 -47.63 1.75
C SER A 53 16.70 -47.03 2.87
N LYS A 54 16.16 -46.91 4.08
CA LYS A 54 16.91 -47.16 5.32
C LYS A 54 15.96 -47.59 6.46
N PRO A 55 16.35 -48.56 7.30
CA PRO A 55 15.40 -49.32 8.12
C PRO A 55 15.39 -48.91 9.61
N ASP A 56 14.30 -49.37 10.23
CA ASP A 56 14.20 -50.01 11.54
C ASP A 56 13.71 -49.23 12.79
N LYS A 57 12.56 -49.74 13.27
CA LYS A 57 12.04 -49.86 14.65
C LYS A 57 12.10 -48.68 15.61
N GLY A 58 10.91 -48.11 15.84
CA GLY A 58 10.53 -47.46 17.09
C GLY A 58 9.05 -47.72 17.40
N SER A 59 8.79 -48.37 18.53
CA SER A 59 7.54 -48.96 19.03
C SER A 59 6.24 -48.20 18.82
N LYS A 60 5.18 -49.00 18.59
CA LYS A 60 3.77 -48.70 18.88
C LYS A 60 3.65 -48.11 20.29
N GLY A 61 3.31 -46.82 20.36
CA GLY A 61 2.88 -46.12 21.56
C GLY A 61 1.50 -45.51 21.34
N ASN A 62 0.54 -45.95 22.14
CA ASN A 62 -0.85 -45.52 22.29
C ASN A 62 -1.33 -44.29 21.48
N LYS A 63 -2.39 -44.53 20.68
CA LYS A 63 -3.42 -43.54 20.35
C LYS A 63 -4.13 -43.12 21.65
N GLY A 64 -3.49 -42.23 22.41
CA GLY A 64 -4.11 -41.50 23.51
C GLY A 64 -4.46 -40.10 23.02
N ASP A 65 -5.75 -39.82 22.98
CA ASP A 65 -6.42 -38.52 22.89
C ASP A 65 -5.52 -37.26 22.97
N LYS A 66 -5.03 -36.79 21.81
CA LYS A 66 -4.31 -35.50 21.66
C LYS A 66 -5.15 -34.44 20.95
N GLY A 67 -6.47 -34.63 20.86
CA GLY A 67 -7.36 -33.77 20.09
C GLY A 67 -7.49 -32.35 20.66
N SER A 68 -7.56 -32.19 21.99
CA SER A 68 -7.84 -30.88 22.60
C SER A 68 -6.58 -30.01 22.78
N LYS A 69 -5.45 -30.58 23.25
CA LYS A 69 -4.18 -29.82 23.39
C LYS A 69 -3.61 -29.33 22.05
N ALA A 70 -3.80 -30.10 20.97
CA ALA A 70 -3.37 -29.68 19.63
C ALA A 70 -4.25 -28.56 19.03
N LYS A 71 -5.56 -28.53 19.36
CA LYS A 71 -6.46 -27.45 18.95
C LYS A 71 -6.14 -26.14 19.67
N GLY A 72 -5.94 -26.16 20.99
CA GLY A 72 -5.52 -24.98 21.77
C GLY A 72 -4.21 -24.37 21.26
N ASN A 73 -3.26 -25.22 20.85
CA ASN A 73 -1.99 -24.76 20.27
C ASN A 73 -2.17 -24.04 18.92
N LYS A 74 -3.13 -24.46 18.07
CA LYS A 74 -3.35 -23.84 16.76
C LYS A 74 -4.03 -22.47 16.87
N THR A 75 -5.02 -22.33 17.73
CA THR A 75 -5.67 -21.03 18.00
C THR A 75 -4.66 -20.05 18.58
N ALA A 76 -3.88 -20.46 19.59
CA ALA A 76 -2.83 -19.62 20.16
C ALA A 76 -1.74 -19.23 19.14
N GLN A 77 -1.40 -20.11 18.18
CA GLN A 77 -0.47 -19.79 17.10
C GLN A 77 -1.03 -18.74 16.13
N LEU A 78 -2.31 -18.85 15.77
CA LEU A 78 -2.98 -17.86 14.92
C LEU A 78 -3.05 -16.51 15.62
N GLN A 79 -3.40 -16.48 16.92
CA GLN A 79 -3.41 -15.25 17.70
C GLN A 79 -2.04 -14.56 17.70
N ARG A 80 -0.97 -15.30 18.02
CA ARG A 80 0.40 -14.77 17.97
C ARG A 80 0.78 -14.23 16.59
N LYS A 81 0.22 -14.80 15.52
CA LYS A 81 0.44 -14.32 14.15
C LYS A 81 -0.28 -12.99 13.93
N ILE A 82 -1.53 -12.87 14.39
CA ILE A 82 -2.31 -11.61 14.35
C ILE A 82 -1.54 -10.52 15.10
N ASP A 83 -1.16 -10.76 16.35
CA ASP A 83 -0.43 -9.80 17.18
C ASP A 83 0.87 -9.33 16.51
N LYS A 84 1.59 -10.27 15.88
CA LYS A 84 2.84 -9.96 15.16
C LYS A 84 2.61 -9.12 13.91
N LEU A 85 1.48 -9.30 13.22
CA LEU A 85 1.10 -8.48 12.07
C LEU A 85 0.68 -7.08 12.54
N ALA A 86 -0.16 -6.98 13.57
CA ALA A 86 -0.60 -5.71 14.15
C ALA A 86 0.60 -4.83 14.56
N ARG A 87 1.53 -5.38 15.34
CA ARG A 87 2.77 -4.68 15.74
C ARG A 87 3.64 -4.24 14.55
N LYS A 88 3.58 -4.95 13.43
CA LYS A 88 4.32 -4.57 12.21
C LYS A 88 3.62 -3.44 11.48
N ILE A 89 2.29 -3.48 11.39
CA ILE A 89 1.49 -2.42 10.77
C ILE A 89 1.73 -1.12 11.54
N GLU A 90 1.51 -1.13 12.85
CA GLU A 90 1.75 0.02 13.72
C GLU A 90 3.17 0.59 13.54
N ARG A 91 4.20 -0.27 13.52
CA ARG A 91 5.59 0.16 13.28
C ARG A 91 5.80 0.83 11.92
N PHE A 92 5.09 0.39 10.88
CA PHE A 92 5.24 0.95 9.54
C PHE A 92 4.39 2.18 9.32
N THR A 93 3.25 2.32 10.00
CA THR A 93 2.33 3.44 9.81
C THR A 93 2.53 4.58 10.81
N THR A 94 3.45 4.43 11.77
CA THR A 94 3.71 5.44 12.81
C THR A 94 5.19 5.74 13.04
N GLY A 95 5.48 6.86 13.70
CA GLY A 95 6.82 7.19 14.22
C GLY A 95 7.89 7.34 13.14
N ARG A 96 8.99 6.56 13.27
CA ARG A 96 10.18 6.74 12.41
C ARG A 96 9.95 6.32 10.96
N SER A 97 9.03 5.40 10.69
CA SER A 97 8.79 4.89 9.34
C SER A 97 8.19 5.94 8.43
N VAL A 98 7.30 6.79 8.93
CA VAL A 98 6.63 7.88 8.18
C VAL A 98 7.39 9.20 8.25
N ARG A 99 8.54 9.25 8.94
CA ARG A 99 9.37 10.46 9.01
C ARG A 99 9.82 10.91 7.61
N GLY A 100 9.66 12.19 7.31
CA GLY A 100 10.01 12.77 6.00
C GLY A 100 8.96 12.55 4.91
N LEU A 101 7.76 12.11 5.28
CA LEU A 101 6.54 12.36 4.51
C LEU A 101 5.96 13.71 4.94
N SER A 102 5.09 14.30 4.12
CA SER A 102 4.27 15.43 4.57
C SER A 102 3.29 14.98 5.66
N ASP A 103 2.82 15.93 6.49
CA ASP A 103 1.90 15.62 7.58
C ASP A 103 0.60 14.98 7.06
N GLU A 104 0.10 15.44 5.91
CA GLU A 104 -1.07 14.87 5.25
C GLU A 104 -0.83 13.43 4.77
N GLN A 105 0.30 13.16 4.12
CA GLN A 105 0.66 11.81 3.69
C GLN A 105 0.84 10.87 4.89
N ALA A 106 1.50 11.34 5.95
CA ALA A 106 1.69 10.58 7.17
C ALA A 106 0.35 10.27 7.86
N ALA A 107 -0.58 11.23 7.91
CA ALA A 107 -1.91 11.05 8.45
C ALA A 107 -2.72 10.02 7.65
N THR A 108 -2.69 10.08 6.32
CA THR A 108 -3.37 9.08 5.46
C THR A 108 -2.79 7.68 5.64
N VAL A 109 -1.47 7.54 5.68
CA VAL A 109 -0.83 6.23 5.94
C VAL A 109 -1.19 5.70 7.35
N ALA A 110 -1.28 6.59 8.34
CA ALA A 110 -1.72 6.22 9.68
C ALA A 110 -3.19 5.77 9.72
N ALA A 111 -4.08 6.45 8.98
CA ALA A 111 -5.49 6.09 8.85
C ALA A 111 -5.66 4.70 8.21
N ASN A 112 -5.00 4.42 7.07
CA ASN A 112 -5.03 3.09 6.45
C ASN A 112 -4.51 2.01 7.42
N GLY A 113 -3.48 2.35 8.20
CA GLY A 113 -2.94 1.48 9.23
C GLY A 113 -3.96 1.16 10.33
N ALA A 114 -4.73 2.16 10.75
CA ALA A 114 -5.82 1.98 11.72
C ALA A 114 -6.92 1.07 11.16
N ASP A 115 -7.30 1.23 9.89
CA ASP A 115 -8.28 0.36 9.23
C ASP A 115 -7.80 -1.10 9.18
N ASP A 116 -6.54 -1.35 8.81
CA ASP A 116 -5.99 -2.70 8.80
C ASP A 116 -5.86 -3.29 10.22
N LEU A 117 -5.63 -2.46 11.24
CA LEU A 117 -5.62 -2.91 12.64
C LEU A 117 -7.02 -3.32 13.10
N ALA A 118 -8.05 -2.53 12.76
CA ALA A 118 -9.44 -2.90 13.01
C ALA A 118 -9.80 -4.24 12.32
N TYR A 119 -9.36 -4.44 11.07
CA TYR A 119 -9.54 -5.71 10.38
C TYR A 119 -8.84 -6.89 11.10
N LEU A 120 -7.66 -6.68 11.70
CA LEU A 120 -7.00 -7.71 12.50
C LEU A 120 -7.73 -8.01 13.83
N GLU A 121 -8.40 -7.02 14.41
CA GLU A 121 -9.27 -7.21 15.57
C GLU A 121 -10.51 -8.03 15.19
N GLU A 122 -11.12 -7.78 14.03
CA GLU A 122 -12.20 -8.62 13.49
C GLU A 122 -11.76 -10.08 13.30
N LEU A 123 -10.53 -10.30 12.77
CA LEU A 123 -9.98 -11.65 12.64
C LEU A 123 -9.67 -12.30 13.99
N THR A 124 -9.37 -11.51 15.03
CA THR A 124 -9.22 -12.01 16.41
C THR A 124 -10.57 -12.48 16.93
N ALA A 125 -11.62 -11.67 16.82
CA ALA A 125 -12.97 -12.04 17.22
C ALA A 125 -13.47 -13.30 16.47
N ALA A 126 -13.24 -13.37 15.15
CA ALA A 126 -13.58 -14.54 14.34
C ALA A 126 -12.81 -15.81 14.75
N LEU A 127 -11.56 -15.65 15.23
CA LEU A 127 -10.75 -16.76 15.73
C LEU A 127 -11.22 -17.25 17.11
N GLU A 128 -11.69 -16.34 17.96
CA GLU A 128 -12.26 -16.67 19.27
C GLU A 128 -13.59 -17.42 19.14
N SER A 129 -14.42 -17.04 18.16
CA SER A 129 -15.68 -17.75 17.83
C SER A 129 -15.47 -19.01 16.96
N ALA A 130 -14.23 -19.37 16.62
CA ALA A 130 -13.95 -20.46 15.69
C ALA A 130 -14.09 -21.85 16.34
N GLU A 131 -15.23 -22.49 16.15
CA GLU A 131 -15.50 -23.84 16.67
C GLU A 131 -14.85 -24.92 15.79
N THR A 132 -14.91 -24.76 14.47
CA THR A 132 -14.52 -25.78 13.52
C THR A 132 -13.11 -25.59 12.97
N HIS A 133 -12.58 -26.63 12.33
CA HIS A 133 -11.33 -26.51 11.57
C HIS A 133 -11.49 -25.64 10.32
N ALA A 134 -12.70 -25.57 9.75
CA ALA A 134 -12.96 -24.74 8.59
C ALA A 134 -12.86 -23.25 8.95
N ASP A 135 -13.40 -22.84 10.09
CA ASP A 135 -13.37 -21.44 10.58
C ASP A 135 -11.92 -20.96 10.77
N ARG A 136 -11.12 -21.76 11.48
CA ARG A 136 -9.68 -21.45 11.66
C ARG A 136 -8.92 -21.41 10.33
N LYS A 137 -9.33 -22.21 9.34
CA LYS A 137 -8.72 -22.20 7.99
C LYS A 137 -9.11 -20.94 7.21
N ALA A 138 -10.34 -20.44 7.38
CA ALA A 138 -10.77 -19.16 6.82
C ALA A 138 -9.94 -18.00 7.39
N VAL A 139 -9.85 -17.87 8.71
CA VAL A 139 -8.98 -16.87 9.38
C VAL A 139 -7.53 -16.98 8.90
N MET A 140 -7.00 -18.21 8.78
CA MET A 140 -5.64 -18.40 8.27
C MET A 140 -5.46 -17.91 6.83
N LYS A 141 -6.46 -18.13 5.96
CA LYS A 141 -6.45 -17.68 4.56
C LYS A 141 -6.39 -16.15 4.51
N ASP A 142 -7.23 -15.49 5.29
CA ASP A 142 -7.32 -14.04 5.36
C ASP A 142 -6.01 -13.44 5.90
N LEU A 143 -5.45 -14.02 6.96
CA LEU A 143 -4.12 -13.66 7.48
C LEU A 143 -2.95 -13.94 6.52
N ARG A 144 -3.14 -14.66 5.41
CA ARG A 144 -2.11 -14.77 4.36
C ARG A 144 -2.19 -13.62 3.36
N GLY A 145 -3.35 -12.98 3.24
CA GLY A 145 -3.56 -11.76 2.46
C GLY A 145 -2.87 -10.54 3.08
N VAL A 146 -2.88 -10.45 4.42
CA VAL A 146 -2.28 -9.33 5.16
C VAL A 146 -0.75 -9.32 5.03
N LYS A 147 -0.23 -8.29 4.35
CA LYS A 147 1.19 -8.05 4.07
C LYS A 147 1.60 -6.65 4.53
N PRO A 148 2.04 -6.49 5.79
CA PRO A 148 2.49 -5.20 6.32
C PRO A 148 3.68 -4.60 5.54
N SER A 149 4.41 -5.42 4.78
CA SER A 149 5.48 -4.95 3.88
C SER A 149 4.99 -4.03 2.76
N ASN A 150 3.69 -4.04 2.44
CA ASN A 150 3.09 -3.14 1.45
C ASN A 150 3.28 -1.68 1.87
N TYR A 151 3.09 -1.35 3.15
CA TYR A 151 3.36 -0.01 3.69
C TYR A 151 4.80 0.45 3.48
N ARG A 152 5.77 -0.45 3.68
CA ARG A 152 7.17 -0.11 3.43
C ARG A 152 7.41 0.29 1.96
N LEU A 153 6.73 -0.38 1.02
CA LEU A 153 6.82 -0.03 -0.39
C LEU A 153 6.16 1.32 -0.66
N ALA A 154 4.92 1.52 -0.20
CA ALA A 154 4.20 2.79 -0.36
C ALA A 154 4.99 3.98 0.19
N ILE A 155 5.46 3.90 1.44
CA ILE A 155 6.26 4.95 2.08
C ILE A 155 7.55 5.24 1.32
N ASN A 156 8.22 4.20 0.81
CA ASN A 156 9.42 4.40 0.01
C ASN A 156 9.11 5.08 -1.33
N THR A 157 7.98 4.72 -1.97
CA THR A 157 7.49 5.40 -3.17
C THR A 157 7.21 6.87 -2.87
N LEU A 158 6.49 7.20 -1.81
CA LEU A 158 6.16 8.59 -1.45
C LEU A 158 7.42 9.43 -1.20
N ARG A 159 8.40 8.89 -0.47
CA ARG A 159 9.68 9.57 -0.25
C ARG A 159 10.50 9.77 -1.52
N PHE A 160 10.46 8.81 -2.43
CA PHE A 160 11.14 8.94 -3.71
C PHE A 160 10.40 9.93 -4.60
N GLY A 161 9.07 9.88 -4.60
CA GLY A 161 8.19 10.81 -5.29
C GLY A 161 8.45 12.26 -4.87
N ALA A 162 8.57 12.53 -3.56
CA ALA A 162 8.94 13.87 -3.07
C ALA A 162 10.29 14.39 -3.60
N ARG A 163 11.26 13.50 -3.86
CA ARG A 163 12.54 13.90 -4.48
C ARG A 163 12.40 14.11 -5.98
N LEU A 164 11.57 13.29 -6.63
CA LEU A 164 11.29 13.41 -8.05
C LEU A 164 10.49 14.69 -8.34
N GLN A 165 9.58 15.07 -7.44
CA GLN A 165 8.84 16.33 -7.50
C GLN A 165 9.79 17.52 -7.60
N ALA A 166 10.78 17.61 -6.71
CA ALA A 166 11.77 18.69 -6.74
C ALA A 166 12.58 18.73 -8.05
N VAL A 167 12.75 17.58 -8.72
CA VAL A 167 13.37 17.52 -10.06
C VAL A 167 12.41 17.99 -11.15
N ILE A 168 11.14 17.63 -11.06
CA ILE A 168 10.11 18.09 -12.00
C ILE A 168 9.93 19.60 -11.89
N ASP A 169 9.91 20.14 -10.68
CA ASP A 169 9.82 21.60 -10.43
C ASP A 169 11.01 22.34 -11.07
N ASP A 170 12.24 21.85 -10.86
CA ASP A 170 13.47 22.39 -11.46
C ASP A 170 13.44 22.32 -13.01
N LEU A 171 12.94 21.22 -13.57
CA LEU A 171 12.78 21.08 -15.02
C LEU A 171 11.69 22.01 -15.56
N ALA A 172 10.59 22.20 -14.84
CA ALA A 172 9.53 23.11 -15.26
C ALA A 172 10.02 24.56 -15.39
N GLU A 173 10.95 24.99 -14.52
CA GLU A 173 11.61 26.28 -14.65
C GLU A 173 12.54 26.34 -15.86
N GLN A 174 13.31 25.28 -16.14
CA GLN A 174 14.25 25.21 -17.25
C GLN A 174 13.57 25.11 -18.62
N THR A 175 12.40 24.50 -18.70
CA THR A 175 11.64 24.31 -19.96
C THR A 175 10.56 25.38 -20.14
N ALA A 176 10.59 26.49 -19.40
CA ALA A 176 9.52 27.49 -19.42
C ALA A 176 9.29 28.12 -20.80
N ASP A 177 10.35 28.22 -21.61
CA ASP A 177 10.33 28.80 -22.96
C ASP A 177 10.16 27.74 -24.07
N ASP A 178 10.16 26.45 -23.73
CA ASP A 178 9.96 25.33 -24.66
C ASP A 178 8.60 24.64 -24.38
N PRO A 179 7.57 24.88 -25.21
CA PRO A 179 6.24 24.31 -24.98
C PRO A 179 6.18 22.79 -25.17
N GLU A 180 7.07 22.20 -25.96
CA GLU A 180 7.10 20.75 -26.18
C GLU A 180 7.70 20.04 -24.96
N LEU A 181 8.87 20.50 -24.50
CA LEU A 181 9.47 19.98 -23.27
C LEU A 181 8.60 20.30 -22.03
N GLY A 182 7.95 21.46 -22.01
CA GLY A 182 7.00 21.83 -20.95
C GLY A 182 5.80 20.87 -20.88
N ALA A 183 5.33 20.35 -22.02
CA ALA A 183 4.27 19.33 -22.05
C ALA A 183 4.74 17.99 -21.46
N ASP A 184 5.97 17.56 -21.77
CA ASP A 184 6.57 16.34 -21.21
C ASP A 184 6.78 16.45 -19.69
N VAL A 185 7.20 17.62 -19.20
CA VAL A 185 7.31 17.88 -17.75
C VAL A 185 5.94 17.80 -17.08
N ALA A 186 4.88 18.36 -17.69
CA ALA A 186 3.53 18.25 -17.18
C ALA A 186 2.99 16.81 -17.20
N GLU A 187 3.36 15.99 -18.20
CA GLU A 187 3.05 14.56 -18.22
C GLU A 187 3.75 13.84 -17.07
N ALA A 188 5.04 14.10 -16.86
CA ALA A 188 5.80 13.51 -15.76
C ALA A 188 5.18 13.86 -14.39
N GLN A 189 4.72 15.10 -14.23
CA GLN A 189 3.99 15.54 -13.04
C GLN A 189 2.72 14.72 -12.81
N THR A 190 1.89 14.59 -13.86
CA THR A 190 0.65 13.81 -13.79
C THR A 190 0.91 12.36 -13.39
N GLN A 191 1.94 11.73 -13.98
CA GLN A 191 2.33 10.35 -13.65
C GLN A 191 2.84 10.21 -12.21
N LEU A 192 3.53 11.22 -11.68
CA LEU A 192 3.98 11.26 -10.29
C LEU A 192 2.81 11.44 -9.31
N ASP A 193 1.85 12.31 -9.64
CA ASP A 193 0.65 12.53 -8.84
C ASP A 193 -0.20 11.25 -8.76
N ASP A 194 -0.40 10.59 -9.89
CA ASP A 194 -1.07 9.28 -9.97
C ASP A 194 -0.36 8.22 -9.13
N ALA A 195 0.98 8.13 -9.23
CA ALA A 195 1.77 7.20 -8.43
C ALA A 195 1.67 7.49 -6.93
N THR A 196 1.61 8.77 -6.55
CA THR A 196 1.49 9.23 -5.15
C THR A 196 0.11 8.91 -4.60
N ALA A 197 -0.95 9.22 -5.35
CA ALA A 197 -2.32 8.87 -4.99
C ALA A 197 -2.51 7.36 -4.84
N ALA A 198 -2.01 6.58 -5.81
CA ALA A 198 -2.07 5.12 -5.75
C ALA A 198 -1.24 4.55 -4.59
N ALA A 199 -0.10 5.16 -4.23
CA ALA A 199 0.69 4.77 -3.07
C ALA A 199 -0.03 5.06 -1.75
N LEU A 200 -0.75 6.19 -1.65
CA LEU A 200 -1.56 6.55 -0.49
C LEU A 200 -2.79 5.65 -0.31
N ALA A 201 -3.28 5.01 -1.38
CA ALA A 201 -4.36 4.02 -1.31
C ALA A 201 -3.88 2.60 -0.91
N VAL A 202 -2.59 2.39 -0.65
CA VAL A 202 -2.07 1.07 -0.29
C VAL A 202 -2.41 0.70 1.15
N HIS A 203 -2.97 -0.49 1.31
CA HIS A 203 -3.19 -1.18 2.57
C HIS A 203 -2.31 -2.45 2.68
N ALA A 204 -2.26 -3.05 3.86
CA ALA A 204 -1.59 -4.33 4.08
C ALA A 204 -2.24 -5.45 3.25
N THR A 205 -3.53 -5.35 2.94
CA THR A 205 -4.29 -6.33 2.16
C THR A 205 -4.22 -6.10 0.65
N SER A 206 -3.65 -4.98 0.19
CA SER A 206 -3.60 -4.65 -1.24
C SER A 206 -2.94 -5.75 -2.08
N PRO A 207 -3.56 -6.13 -3.22
CA PRO A 207 -3.02 -7.14 -4.11
C PRO A 207 -1.71 -6.67 -4.76
N ARG A 208 -0.96 -7.66 -5.29
CA ARG A 208 0.33 -7.40 -5.93
C ARG A 208 0.20 -6.59 -7.22
N SER A 209 -0.96 -6.64 -7.88
CA SER A 209 -1.28 -5.83 -9.07
C SER A 209 -1.14 -4.34 -8.77
N ASP A 210 -1.67 -3.88 -7.65
CA ASP A 210 -1.75 -2.46 -7.32
C ASP A 210 -0.35 -1.91 -7.04
N LEU A 211 0.46 -2.68 -6.31
CA LEU A 211 1.88 -2.35 -6.09
C LEU A 211 2.70 -2.34 -7.38
N ARG A 212 2.30 -3.12 -8.40
CA ARG A 212 2.92 -3.07 -9.73
C ARG A 212 2.47 -1.83 -10.49
N ALA A 213 1.20 -1.45 -10.41
CA ALA A 213 0.67 -0.23 -11.02
C ALA A 213 1.38 1.02 -10.47
N VAL A 214 1.48 1.16 -9.14
CA VAL A 214 2.24 2.25 -8.47
C VAL A 214 3.66 2.36 -9.01
N ARG A 215 4.36 1.22 -9.15
CA ARG A 215 5.73 1.21 -9.68
C ARG A 215 5.79 1.52 -11.17
N ALA A 216 4.81 1.09 -11.94
CA ALA A 216 4.75 1.35 -13.37
C ALA A 216 4.59 2.85 -13.62
N GLN A 217 3.66 3.50 -12.91
CA GLN A 217 3.45 4.95 -12.97
C GLN A 217 4.72 5.72 -12.54
N LEU A 218 5.32 5.34 -11.41
CA LEU A 218 6.56 5.98 -10.97
C LEU A 218 7.70 5.82 -11.99
N ASN A 219 7.84 4.64 -12.59
CA ASN A 219 8.86 4.40 -13.60
C ASN A 219 8.58 5.14 -14.92
N ALA A 220 7.31 5.37 -15.26
CA ALA A 220 6.94 6.22 -16.37
C ALA A 220 7.42 7.65 -16.12
N ALA A 221 7.11 8.22 -14.93
CA ALA A 221 7.52 9.58 -14.57
C ALA A 221 9.05 9.73 -14.63
N VAL A 222 9.79 8.75 -14.09
CA VAL A 222 11.26 8.73 -14.15
C VAL A 222 11.79 8.69 -15.58
N ARG A 223 11.13 7.96 -16.49
CA ARG A 223 11.55 7.89 -17.90
C ARG A 223 11.32 9.23 -18.60
N THR A 224 10.16 9.84 -18.41
CA THR A 224 9.85 11.15 -19.00
C THR A 224 10.81 12.22 -18.47
N VAL A 225 11.03 12.29 -17.15
CA VAL A 225 12.03 13.19 -16.54
C VAL A 225 13.43 12.98 -17.13
N LYS A 226 13.81 11.72 -17.36
CA LYS A 226 15.11 11.42 -17.98
C LYS A 226 15.18 11.90 -19.43
N ALA A 227 14.12 11.67 -20.22
CA ALA A 227 14.05 12.10 -21.61
C ALA A 227 14.14 13.62 -21.74
N VAL A 228 13.40 14.37 -20.90
CA VAL A 228 13.47 15.84 -20.87
C VAL A 228 14.90 16.32 -20.55
N ARG A 229 15.55 15.71 -19.55
CA ARG A 229 16.95 16.05 -19.20
C ARG A 229 17.94 15.76 -20.33
N GLU A 230 17.70 14.71 -21.10
CA GLU A 230 18.54 14.35 -22.24
C GLU A 230 18.34 15.34 -23.39
N ALA A 231 17.09 15.73 -23.67
CA ALA A 231 16.77 16.75 -24.67
C ALA A 231 17.36 18.14 -24.32
N LEU A 232 17.27 18.57 -23.06
CA LEU A 232 17.91 19.81 -22.59
C LEU A 232 19.44 19.77 -22.70
N ALA A 233 20.05 18.58 -22.62
CA ALA A 233 21.51 18.44 -22.75
C ALA A 233 21.97 18.42 -24.22
N GLU A 234 21.07 18.15 -25.17
CA GLU A 234 21.35 18.06 -26.61
C GLU A 234 21.14 19.38 -27.36
N GLU A 235 21.01 20.53 -26.67
CA GLU A 235 20.89 21.83 -27.34
C GLU A 235 21.97 22.01 -28.43
N PRO A 236 21.56 22.31 -29.68
CA PRO A 236 22.47 22.35 -30.81
C PRO A 236 23.47 23.48 -30.61
N VAL A 237 24.76 23.14 -30.56
CA VAL A 237 25.83 24.12 -30.72
C VAL A 237 25.64 24.78 -32.08
N GLU A 238 25.12 26.01 -32.11
CA GLU A 238 25.14 26.84 -33.31
C GLU A 238 26.59 26.90 -33.81
N GLU A 239 26.87 26.23 -34.92
CA GLU A 239 28.11 26.38 -35.66
C GLU A 239 28.25 27.88 -36.01
N PRO A 240 29.34 28.57 -35.61
CA PRO A 240 29.49 29.97 -35.94
C PRO A 240 29.53 30.11 -37.46
N ALA A 241 28.58 30.87 -38.00
CA ALA A 241 28.47 31.12 -39.44
C ALA A 241 29.81 31.67 -39.99
N PRO A 242 30.27 31.19 -41.17
CA PRO A 242 31.55 31.59 -41.77
C PRO A 242 31.57 33.04 -42.26
#